data_AF-A0A6I4N3B7-F1
#
_entry.id   AF-A0A6I4N3B7-F1
#
_cell.length_a   1.000
_cell.length_b   1.000
_cell.length_c   1.000
_cell.angle_alpha   90.00
_cell.angle_beta   90.00
_cell.angle_gamma   90.00
#
_symmetry.space_group_name_H-M   'P 1'
#
loop_
_entity.id
_entity.type
_entity.pdbx_description
1 polymer ?
#
loop_
_entity_poly.entity_id
_entity_poly.type
_entity_poly.pdbx_seq_one_letter_code
_entity_poly.pdbx_strand_id
1 'polypeptide(L)'
;MFYANAAMPNHYTAMGVTAAVGLFLGARPGRLALAGVAAGLALAALMRPNDGAAVAAPLLAAALFVPAWRTRGRVLAVAGGALAGLLPWAVEAYVRFGGVRERLSAASDVQGGLRPLAAIEAQFTALDGPLLCRPCAADQLRIVAAGWWILLPLLVAAGLWATGRAVDAAGRAEQGTADTTRRATRRALWLTVAVALAVALPYFLLVPYGAPRFLLPADALLAIPAALGLLALLDRTKRAVTVAIAALLVAHLAVQLPLAFGNARIQAGARGDWARITDVLYEHGVRAPCLLKGNTSVIPIAYVSGCSAADHGDRRLPAALVLRGQEPPRWARDWRRHPVPDTYAPGWTVLVPPATALRNTSTDMRS
;
A
#
# COMPACT_ATOMS: atom_id res chain seq x y z
N MET A 1 9.62 8.86 -3.38
CA MET A 1 8.22 8.55 -3.79
C MET A 1 8.23 7.22 -4.58
N PHE A 2 8.41 6.10 -3.87
CA PHE A 2 8.82 4.82 -4.48
C PHE A 2 7.65 3.89 -4.89
N TYR A 3 6.39 4.32 -4.72
CA TYR A 3 5.19 3.51 -5.03
C TYR A 3 4.06 4.27 -5.76
N ALA A 4 4.31 5.51 -6.22
CA ALA A 4 3.23 6.40 -6.66
C ALA A 4 2.43 5.88 -7.87
N ASN A 5 3.11 5.33 -8.88
CA ASN A 5 2.49 4.81 -10.10
C ASN A 5 2.44 3.27 -10.16
N ALA A 6 2.69 2.57 -9.05
CA ALA A 6 2.55 1.13 -9.01
C ALA A 6 1.07 0.76 -8.94
N ALA A 7 0.66 -0.36 -9.55
CA ALA A 7 -0.69 -0.91 -9.49
C ALA A 7 -1.17 -1.29 -8.06
N MET A 8 -0.35 -1.01 -7.04
CA MET A 8 -0.65 -1.21 -5.63
C MET A 8 -0.91 0.16 -4.98
N PRO A 9 -2.17 0.54 -4.75
CA PRO A 9 -2.61 1.93 -4.64
C PRO A 9 -2.40 2.54 -3.24
N ASN A 10 -1.33 2.17 -2.54
CA ASN A 10 -1.02 2.65 -1.19
C ASN A 10 -0.87 4.18 -1.15
N HIS A 11 -0.27 4.76 -2.20
CA HIS A 11 -0.09 6.22 -2.30
C HIS A 11 -1.44 6.94 -2.45
N TYR A 12 -2.30 6.49 -3.36
CA TYR A 12 -3.64 7.04 -3.52
C TYR A 12 -4.50 6.87 -2.27
N THR A 13 -4.36 5.74 -1.58
CA THR A 13 -5.00 5.49 -0.28
C THR A 13 -4.52 6.51 0.74
N ALA A 14 -3.21 6.71 0.89
CA ALA A 14 -2.67 7.70 1.83
C ALA A 14 -3.11 9.13 1.52
N MET A 15 -3.17 9.53 0.24
CA MET A 15 -3.70 10.84 -0.13
C MET A 15 -5.19 10.99 0.25
N GLY A 16 -6.02 9.99 -0.08
CA GLY A 16 -7.45 9.99 0.27
C GLY A 16 -7.69 10.03 1.77
N VAL A 17 -6.94 9.24 2.53
CA VAL A 17 -7.01 9.18 4.00
C VAL A 17 -6.57 10.50 4.64
N THR A 18 -5.42 11.06 4.25
CA THR A 18 -4.93 12.34 4.79
C THR A 18 -5.89 13.48 4.46
N ALA A 19 -6.42 13.53 3.23
CA ALA A 19 -7.42 14.52 2.84
C ALA A 19 -8.70 14.39 3.67
N ALA A 20 -9.24 13.16 3.81
CA ALA A 20 -10.46 12.93 4.58
C ALA A 20 -10.29 13.30 6.05
N VAL A 21 -9.21 12.86 6.71
CA VAL A 21 -8.94 13.18 8.11
C VAL A 21 -8.73 14.68 8.29
N GLY A 22 -7.92 15.32 7.45
CA GLY A 22 -7.65 16.76 7.53
C GLY A 22 -8.92 17.61 7.39
N LEU A 23 -9.77 17.31 6.39
CA LEU A 23 -11.04 18.02 6.19
C LEU A 23 -12.07 17.74 7.27
N PHE A 24 -12.08 16.52 7.84
CA PHE A 24 -12.95 16.15 8.95
C PHE A 24 -12.65 16.95 10.23
N LEU A 25 -11.37 17.19 10.48
CA LEU A 25 -10.85 17.89 11.67
C LEU A 25 -11.14 19.39 11.68
N GLY A 26 -11.57 19.97 10.55
CA GLY A 26 -11.98 21.37 10.49
C GLY A 26 -13.07 21.70 11.52
N ALA A 27 -12.98 22.86 12.19
CA ALA A 27 -13.90 23.21 13.28
C ALA A 27 -15.37 23.32 12.80
N ARG A 28 -15.59 23.97 11.66
CA ARG A 28 -16.89 24.16 11.02
C ARG A 28 -16.80 23.77 9.53
N PRO A 29 -16.85 22.49 9.19
CA PRO A 29 -16.68 22.05 7.81
C PRO A 29 -17.89 22.50 6.99
N GLY A 30 -17.64 23.30 5.96
CA GLY A 30 -18.65 23.64 4.95
C GLY A 30 -18.99 22.43 4.07
N ARG A 31 -19.94 22.61 3.15
CA ARG A 31 -20.39 21.55 2.25
C ARG A 31 -19.25 20.96 1.41
N LEU A 32 -18.35 21.80 0.91
CA LEU A 32 -17.18 21.36 0.13
C LEU A 32 -16.20 20.51 0.96
N ALA A 33 -15.98 20.88 2.22
CA ALA A 33 -15.13 20.10 3.12
C ALA A 33 -15.74 18.72 3.39
N LEU A 34 -17.06 18.65 3.64
CA LEU A 34 -17.77 17.38 3.82
C LEU A 34 -17.76 16.53 2.55
N ALA A 35 -17.93 17.13 1.38
CA ALA A 35 -17.79 16.44 0.10
C ALA A 35 -16.37 15.90 -0.09
N GLY A 36 -15.34 16.65 0.32
CA GLY A 36 -13.96 16.20 0.30
C GLY A 36 -13.67 15.07 1.30
N VAL A 37 -14.30 15.06 2.48
CA VAL A 37 -14.25 13.92 3.41
C VAL A 37 -14.82 12.66 2.74
N ALA A 38 -16.00 12.78 2.13
CA ALA A 38 -16.63 11.66 1.44
C ALA A 38 -15.80 11.17 0.25
N ALA A 39 -15.29 12.09 -0.57
CA ALA A 39 -14.46 11.77 -1.73
C ALA A 39 -13.12 11.12 -1.35
N GLY A 40 -12.46 11.63 -0.31
CA GLY A 40 -11.20 11.07 0.20
C GLY A 40 -11.38 9.65 0.75
N LEU A 41 -12.45 9.39 1.49
CA LEU A 41 -12.80 8.05 1.98
C LEU A 41 -13.22 7.11 0.85
N ALA A 42 -14.02 7.58 -0.10
CA ALA A 42 -14.41 6.79 -1.26
C ALA A 42 -13.18 6.38 -2.07
N LEU A 43 -12.25 7.31 -2.32
CA LEU A 43 -10.98 7.01 -2.97
C LEU A 43 -10.18 5.96 -2.20
N ALA A 44 -10.01 6.15 -0.88
CA ALA A 44 -9.27 5.20 -0.04
C ALA A 44 -9.90 3.80 -0.06
N ALA A 45 -11.23 3.70 0.06
CA ALA A 45 -11.96 2.45 0.07
C ALA A 45 -12.02 1.76 -1.32
N LEU A 46 -12.12 2.52 -2.42
CA LEU A 46 -12.02 1.98 -3.78
C LEU A 46 -10.64 1.35 -4.02
N MET A 47 -9.60 2.03 -3.56
CA MET A 47 -8.21 1.60 -3.74
C MET A 47 -7.87 0.43 -2.82
N ARG A 48 -8.25 0.51 -1.55
CA ARG A 48 -7.97 -0.48 -0.50
C ARG A 48 -9.17 -0.57 0.46
N PRO A 49 -10.15 -1.44 0.17
CA PRO A 49 -11.38 -1.58 0.94
C PRO A 49 -11.13 -1.76 2.45
N ASN A 50 -10.17 -2.60 2.82
CA ASN A 50 -9.84 -2.86 4.22
C ASN A 50 -9.28 -1.62 4.94
N ASP A 51 -8.41 -0.84 4.28
CA ASP A 51 -7.89 0.42 4.84
C ASP A 51 -9.00 1.47 4.93
N GLY A 52 -9.84 1.58 3.90
CA GLY A 52 -10.99 2.49 3.91
C GLY A 52 -11.94 2.20 5.08
N ALA A 53 -12.24 0.93 5.34
CA ALA A 53 -13.04 0.51 6.49
C ALA A 53 -12.34 0.82 7.82
N ALA A 54 -11.03 0.55 7.91
CA ALA A 54 -10.21 0.83 9.10
C ALA A 54 -10.14 2.34 9.43
N VAL A 55 -10.18 3.22 8.41
CA VAL A 55 -10.24 4.68 8.59
C VAL A 55 -11.66 5.15 8.92
N ALA A 56 -12.67 4.60 8.25
CA ALA A 56 -14.06 5.00 8.45
C ALA A 56 -14.53 4.75 9.89
N ALA A 57 -14.14 3.62 10.51
CA ALA A 57 -14.54 3.26 11.87
C ALA A 57 -14.21 4.33 12.94
N PRO A 58 -12.94 4.75 13.15
CA PRO A 58 -12.60 5.79 14.12
C PRO A 58 -13.19 7.16 13.76
N LEU A 59 -13.34 7.49 12.47
CA LEU A 59 -13.99 8.74 12.05
C LEU A 59 -15.49 8.76 12.34
N LEU A 60 -16.20 7.65 12.12
CA LEU A 60 -17.61 7.49 12.50
C LEU A 60 -17.76 7.56 14.02
N ALA A 61 -16.93 6.84 14.76
CA ALA A 61 -16.94 6.89 16.22
C ALA A 61 -16.70 8.31 16.73
N ALA A 62 -15.74 9.03 16.16
CA ALA A 62 -15.47 10.43 16.45
C ALA A 62 -16.70 11.32 16.15
N ALA A 63 -17.35 11.13 15.01
CA ALA A 63 -18.54 11.89 14.60
C ALA A 63 -19.80 11.57 15.41
N LEU A 64 -19.87 10.40 16.06
CA LEU A 64 -21.01 9.98 16.86
C LEU A 64 -20.84 10.32 18.35
N PHE A 65 -19.63 10.13 18.88
CA PHE A 65 -19.38 10.12 20.32
C PHE A 65 -18.60 11.33 20.84
N VAL A 66 -17.86 12.07 19.99
CA VAL A 66 -17.10 13.24 20.43
C VAL A 66 -17.94 14.50 20.26
N PRO A 67 -18.35 15.19 21.35
CA PRO A 67 -19.28 16.33 21.26
C PRO A 67 -18.81 17.45 20.32
N ALA A 68 -17.49 17.67 20.24
CA ALA A 68 -16.90 18.69 19.37
C ALA A 68 -17.06 18.40 17.87
N TRP A 69 -17.28 17.15 17.48
CA TRP A 69 -17.42 16.72 16.09
C TRP A 69 -18.81 16.16 15.77
N ARG A 70 -19.69 16.06 16.77
CA ARG A 70 -21.01 15.43 16.66
C ARG A 70 -21.96 16.22 15.78
N THR A 71 -21.96 15.91 14.49
CA THR A 71 -22.75 16.61 13.47
C THR A 71 -23.26 15.63 12.42
N ARG A 72 -24.53 15.77 12.01
CA ARG A 72 -25.12 14.92 10.95
C ARG A 72 -24.31 14.98 9.67
N GLY A 73 -23.79 16.15 9.30
CA GLY A 73 -22.96 16.34 8.11
C GLY A 73 -21.70 15.47 8.11
N ARG A 74 -20.95 15.41 9.22
CA ARG A 74 -19.77 14.54 9.33
C ARG A 74 -20.13 13.06 9.28
N VAL A 75 -21.20 12.65 9.97
CA VAL A 75 -21.68 11.25 9.92
C VAL A 75 -22.03 10.85 8.50
N LEU A 76 -22.83 11.67 7.79
CA LEU A 76 -23.24 11.41 6.41
C LEU A 76 -22.06 11.43 5.45
N ALA A 77 -21.09 12.33 5.62
CA ALA A 77 -19.90 12.38 4.79
C ALA A 77 -19.03 11.13 4.93
N VAL A 78 -18.78 10.69 6.17
CA VAL A 78 -17.96 9.50 6.43
C VAL A 78 -18.69 8.23 5.98
N ALA A 79 -19.97 8.07 6.35
CA ALA A 79 -20.76 6.91 5.95
C ALA A 79 -20.96 6.85 4.43
N GLY A 80 -21.29 7.99 3.81
CA GLY A 80 -21.46 8.10 2.36
C GLY A 80 -20.19 7.79 1.58
N GLY A 81 -19.05 8.34 2.01
CA GLY A 81 -17.75 8.05 1.39
C GLY A 81 -17.35 6.58 1.53
N ALA A 82 -17.49 6.00 2.74
CA ALA A 82 -17.19 4.59 2.97
C ALA A 82 -18.10 3.67 2.14
N LEU A 83 -19.42 3.93 2.12
CA LEU A 83 -20.35 3.15 1.30
C LEU A 83 -20.04 3.27 -0.18
N ALA A 84 -19.80 4.48 -0.70
CA ALA A 84 -19.49 4.70 -2.11
C ALA A 84 -18.23 3.93 -2.55
N GLY A 85 -17.22 3.82 -1.70
CA GLY A 85 -16.00 3.09 -2.03
C GLY A 85 -16.03 1.58 -1.76
N LEU A 86 -16.78 1.13 -0.74
CA LEU A 86 -16.90 -0.29 -0.40
C LEU A 86 -17.94 -1.03 -1.24
N LEU A 87 -18.94 -0.32 -1.77
CA LEU A 87 -20.05 -0.94 -2.49
C LEU A 87 -19.60 -1.73 -3.73
N PRO A 88 -18.72 -1.22 -4.62
CA PRO A 88 -18.25 -2.00 -5.76
C PRO A 88 -17.54 -3.30 -5.33
N TRP A 89 -16.75 -3.23 -4.26
CA TRP A 89 -16.08 -4.40 -3.70
C TRP A 89 -17.08 -5.41 -3.12
N ALA A 90 -18.11 -4.94 -2.41
CA ALA A 90 -19.15 -5.80 -1.85
C ALA A 90 -19.96 -6.48 -2.96
N VAL A 91 -20.39 -5.73 -3.98
CA VAL A 91 -21.13 -6.27 -5.13
C VAL A 91 -20.30 -7.33 -5.85
N GLU A 92 -19.03 -7.05 -6.13
CA GLU A 92 -18.15 -8.03 -6.78
C GLU A 92 -17.95 -9.27 -5.91
N ALA A 93 -17.92 -9.15 -4.58
CA ALA A 93 -17.84 -10.30 -3.68
C ALA A 93 -19.02 -11.26 -3.88
N TYR A 94 -20.24 -10.76 -4.02
CA TYR A 94 -21.41 -11.59 -4.28
C TYR A 94 -21.45 -12.13 -5.72
N VAL A 95 -21.10 -11.31 -6.71
CA VAL A 95 -21.20 -11.71 -8.13
C VAL A 95 -20.12 -12.72 -8.53
N ARG A 96 -18.91 -12.65 -7.96
CA ARG A 96 -17.76 -13.46 -8.40
C ARG A 96 -17.25 -14.48 -7.39
N PHE A 97 -17.44 -14.22 -6.10
CA PHE A 97 -16.84 -15.04 -5.04
C PHE A 97 -17.88 -15.82 -4.23
N GLY A 98 -19.18 -15.57 -4.42
CA GLY A 98 -20.24 -16.21 -3.65
C GLY A 98 -20.58 -15.50 -2.33
N GLY A 99 -19.92 -14.39 -2.03
CA GLY A 99 -20.16 -13.59 -0.82
C GLY A 99 -18.92 -12.88 -0.29
N VAL A 100 -19.13 -12.00 0.69
CA VAL A 100 -18.06 -11.25 1.35
C VAL A 100 -17.09 -12.17 2.09
N ARG A 101 -17.60 -13.20 2.77
CA ARG A 101 -16.78 -14.16 3.53
C ARG A 101 -15.89 -14.97 2.61
N GLU A 102 -16.45 -15.46 1.51
CA GLU A 102 -15.75 -16.27 0.50
C GLU A 102 -14.66 -15.43 -0.18
N ARG A 103 -14.95 -14.17 -0.51
CA ARG A 103 -13.93 -13.23 -1.00
C ARG A 103 -12.81 -12.99 0.02
N LEU A 104 -13.14 -12.85 1.30
CA LEU A 104 -12.14 -12.68 2.37
C LEU A 104 -11.30 -13.95 2.56
N SER A 105 -11.90 -15.14 2.45
CA SER A 105 -11.18 -16.41 2.50
C SER A 105 -10.23 -16.55 1.31
N ALA A 106 -10.70 -16.30 0.09
CA ALA A 106 -9.86 -16.32 -1.10
C ALA A 106 -8.72 -15.29 -1.02
N ALA A 107 -9.02 -14.09 -0.51
CA ALA A 107 -7.99 -13.09 -0.25
C ALA A 107 -6.99 -13.58 0.81
N SER A 108 -7.45 -14.21 1.89
CA SER A 108 -6.59 -14.79 2.92
C SER A 108 -5.62 -15.80 2.34
N ASP A 109 -6.09 -16.73 1.51
CA ASP A 109 -5.26 -17.76 0.86
C ASP A 109 -4.22 -17.11 -0.06
N VAL A 110 -4.63 -16.14 -0.87
CA VAL A 110 -3.73 -15.36 -1.73
C VAL A 110 -2.72 -14.55 -0.92
N GLN A 111 -3.05 -14.13 0.29
CA GLN A 111 -2.18 -13.40 1.22
C GLN A 111 -1.37 -14.29 2.18
N GLY A 112 -1.49 -15.61 2.07
CA GLY A 112 -0.63 -16.58 2.75
C GLY A 112 -1.22 -17.05 4.07
N GLY A 113 -2.55 -16.95 4.20
CA GLY A 113 -3.32 -17.23 5.40
C GLY A 113 -3.26 -16.05 6.36
N LEU A 114 -4.26 -15.17 6.32
CA LEU A 114 -4.47 -14.17 7.37
C LEU A 114 -4.84 -14.89 8.66
N ARG A 115 -4.09 -14.64 9.74
CA ARG A 115 -4.32 -15.23 11.05
C ARG A 115 -3.76 -14.30 12.12
N PRO A 116 -4.37 -14.23 13.32
CA PRO A 116 -3.81 -13.49 14.44
C PRO A 116 -2.37 -13.97 14.72
N LEU A 117 -1.41 -13.09 14.48
CA LEU A 117 0.03 -13.31 14.64
C LEU A 117 0.68 -12.01 15.07
N ALA A 118 1.75 -12.08 15.87
CA ALA A 118 2.64 -10.94 16.04
C ALA A 118 3.59 -10.85 14.83
N ALA A 119 3.09 -10.38 13.67
CA ALA A 119 3.87 -10.27 12.43
C ALA A 119 4.82 -9.06 12.40
N ILE A 120 5.14 -8.51 13.57
CA ILE A 120 6.05 -7.37 13.74
C ILE A 120 7.44 -7.72 13.21
N GLU A 121 7.92 -8.94 13.46
CA GLU A 121 9.22 -9.43 12.96
C GLU A 121 9.29 -9.40 11.43
N ALA A 122 8.20 -9.80 10.76
CA ALA A 122 8.13 -9.78 9.31
C ALA A 122 8.27 -8.34 8.75
N GLN A 123 7.73 -7.33 9.45
CA GLN A 123 7.91 -5.94 9.03
C GLN A 123 9.36 -5.49 9.15
N PHE A 124 10.09 -5.92 10.19
CA PHE A 124 11.50 -5.60 10.36
C PHE A 124 12.39 -6.25 9.29
N THR A 125 12.12 -7.51 8.93
CA THR A 125 12.88 -8.22 7.88
C THR A 125 12.70 -7.63 6.47
N ALA A 126 11.63 -6.88 6.23
CA ALA A 126 11.40 -6.19 4.97
C ALA A 126 12.12 -4.83 4.88
N LEU A 127 12.70 -4.32 5.98
CA LEU A 127 13.39 -3.03 5.99
C LEU A 127 14.75 -3.07 5.29
N ASP A 128 15.27 -4.27 5.04
CA ASP A 128 16.66 -4.49 4.63
C ASP A 128 16.89 -4.44 3.13
N GLY A 129 15.83 -4.23 2.35
CA GLY A 129 15.91 -4.12 0.90
C GLY A 129 14.75 -4.72 0.11
N PRO A 130 14.11 -5.84 0.51
CA PRO A 130 13.00 -6.37 -0.27
C PRO A 130 11.75 -5.53 -0.06
N LEU A 131 11.18 -5.05 -1.17
CA LEU A 131 9.93 -4.29 -1.21
C LEU A 131 8.71 -5.11 -0.76
N LEU A 132 8.91 -6.43 -0.72
CA LEU A 132 8.01 -7.47 -0.27
C LEU A 132 8.87 -8.69 0.10
N CYS A 133 8.79 -9.19 1.34
CA CYS A 133 9.32 -10.51 1.70
C CYS A 133 8.17 -11.52 1.75
N ARG A 134 8.30 -12.73 1.18
CA ARG A 134 7.26 -13.77 1.23
C ARG A 134 7.77 -15.17 0.78
N PRO A 135 7.97 -16.14 1.70
CA PRO A 135 7.98 -15.99 3.16
C PRO A 135 9.17 -15.12 3.61
N CYS A 136 9.09 -14.53 4.80
CA CYS A 136 10.18 -13.75 5.36
C CYS A 136 11.11 -14.70 6.13
N ALA A 137 12.19 -15.16 5.48
CA ALA A 137 13.34 -15.74 6.17
C ALA A 137 14.30 -14.58 6.45
N ALA A 138 14.61 -14.35 7.73
CA ALA A 138 15.44 -13.25 8.15
C ALA A 138 16.92 -13.58 7.88
N ASP A 139 17.55 -12.88 6.96
CA ASP A 139 18.98 -13.09 6.72
C ASP A 139 19.82 -12.02 7.45
N GLN A 140 19.45 -10.72 7.41
CA GLN A 140 20.19 -9.64 8.09
C GLN A 140 19.37 -8.34 8.32
N LEU A 141 19.17 -7.93 9.59
CA LEU A 141 18.61 -6.62 9.96
C LEU A 141 19.64 -5.48 9.77
N ARG A 142 19.37 -4.57 8.85
CA ARG A 142 20.06 -3.29 8.66
C ARG A 142 19.48 -2.28 9.63
N ILE A 143 20.04 -2.26 10.84
CA ILE A 143 19.68 -1.32 11.93
C ILE A 143 19.58 0.13 11.44
N VAL A 144 20.44 0.53 10.50
CA VAL A 144 20.43 1.87 9.90
C VAL A 144 19.14 2.16 9.10
N ALA A 145 18.56 1.16 8.43
CA ALA A 145 17.27 1.27 7.74
C ALA A 145 16.08 1.27 8.71
N ALA A 146 16.23 0.66 9.89
CA ALA A 146 15.23 0.66 10.97
C ALA A 146 15.12 2.00 11.72
N GLY A 147 16.03 2.96 11.48
CA GLY A 147 16.04 4.24 12.20
C GLY A 147 14.71 5.01 12.14
N TRP A 148 13.95 4.90 11.05
CA TRP A 148 12.62 5.52 10.92
C TRP A 148 11.60 4.97 11.93
N TRP A 149 11.68 3.68 12.25
CA TRP A 149 10.79 3.01 13.20
C TRP A 149 10.97 3.48 14.64
N ILE A 150 12.14 4.03 14.96
CA ILE A 150 12.42 4.63 16.27
C ILE A 150 12.12 6.14 16.22
N LEU A 151 12.60 6.82 15.16
CA LEU A 151 12.48 8.26 15.03
C LEU A 151 11.02 8.72 14.95
N LEU A 152 10.18 8.03 14.16
CA LEU A 152 8.79 8.43 13.96
C LEU A 152 7.98 8.37 15.28
N PRO A 153 7.94 7.26 16.05
CA PRO A 153 7.25 7.24 17.34
C PRO A 153 7.76 8.29 18.33
N LEU A 154 9.07 8.53 18.39
CA LEU A 154 9.65 9.55 19.27
C LEU A 154 9.18 10.97 18.90
N LEU A 155 9.18 11.31 17.60
CA LEU A 155 8.69 12.60 17.13
C LEU A 155 7.18 12.75 17.35
N VAL A 156 6.39 11.70 17.12
CA VAL A 156 4.95 11.69 17.41
C VAL A 156 4.71 11.93 18.91
N ALA A 157 5.43 11.21 19.78
CA ALA A 157 5.34 11.37 21.22
C ALA A 157 5.73 12.79 21.66
N ALA A 158 6.81 13.35 21.09
CA ALA A 158 7.23 14.72 21.34
C ALA A 158 6.13 15.74 20.92
N GLY A 159 5.48 15.54 19.78
CA GLY A 159 4.40 16.41 19.30
C GLY A 159 3.16 16.35 20.18
N LEU A 160 2.73 15.15 20.57
CA LEU A 160 1.63 14.96 21.51
C LEU A 160 1.93 15.58 22.89
N TRP A 161 3.14 15.38 23.39
CA TRP A 161 3.59 15.90 24.68
C TRP A 161 3.70 17.43 24.68
N ALA A 162 4.30 18.02 23.64
CA ALA A 162 4.44 19.46 23.51
C ALA A 162 3.07 20.15 23.44
N THR A 163 2.14 19.56 22.68
CA THR A 163 0.76 20.04 22.59
C THR A 163 0.02 19.87 23.93
N GLY A 164 0.22 18.74 24.62
CA GLY A 164 -0.32 18.50 25.95
C GLY A 164 0.12 19.56 26.96
N ARG A 165 1.43 19.83 27.05
CA ARG A 165 1.97 20.87 27.93
C ARG A 165 1.47 22.27 27.60
N ALA A 166 1.32 22.58 26.32
CA ALA A 166 0.77 23.87 25.90
C ALA A 166 -0.70 24.04 26.34
N VAL A 167 -1.48 22.96 26.33
CA VAL A 167 -2.86 22.95 26.87
C VAL A 167 -2.83 23.08 28.39
N ASP A 168 -2.01 22.30 29.09
CA ASP A 168 -1.98 22.30 30.56
C ASP A 168 -1.49 23.64 31.13
N ALA A 169 -0.55 24.30 30.47
CA ALA A 169 -0.10 25.64 30.84
C ALA A 169 -1.18 26.72 30.60
N ALA A 170 -1.97 26.58 29.52
CA ALA A 170 -3.08 27.48 29.24
C ALA A 170 -4.24 27.29 30.22
N GLY A 171 -4.53 26.06 30.66
CA GLY A 171 -5.59 25.80 31.65
C GLY A 171 -5.30 26.38 33.05
N ARG A 172 -4.04 26.69 33.37
CA ARG A 172 -3.64 27.35 34.63
C ARG A 172 -3.64 28.87 34.54
N ALA A 173 -3.56 29.42 33.34
CA ALA A 173 -3.65 30.85 33.09
C ALA A 173 -5.09 31.15 32.67
N GLU A 174 -5.91 31.74 33.55
CA GLU A 174 -7.31 32.10 33.25
C GLU A 174 -7.40 33.02 32.01
N GLN A 175 -7.50 32.44 30.81
CA GLN A 175 -7.66 33.18 29.56
C GLN A 175 -8.33 32.29 28.51
N GLY A 176 -9.42 32.82 27.93
CA GLY A 176 -10.34 32.18 26.98
C GLY A 176 -9.73 31.78 25.63
N THR A 177 -10.58 31.67 24.60
CA THR A 177 -10.35 31.38 23.16
C THR A 177 -9.06 30.62 22.74
N ALA A 178 -7.85 31.11 23.03
CA ALA A 178 -6.58 30.41 22.84
C ALA A 178 -6.55 29.00 23.46
N ASP A 179 -7.13 28.84 24.66
CA ASP A 179 -7.24 27.56 25.36
C ASP A 179 -8.16 26.56 24.63
N THR A 180 -9.23 27.07 23.99
CA THR A 180 -10.14 26.27 23.15
C THR A 180 -9.44 25.75 21.90
N THR A 181 -8.65 26.61 21.22
CA THR A 181 -7.88 26.21 20.04
C THR A 181 -6.86 25.13 20.37
N ARG A 182 -6.12 25.26 21.48
CA ARG A 182 -5.11 24.26 21.88
C ARG A 182 -5.75 22.91 22.22
N ARG A 183 -6.87 22.89 22.93
CA ARG A 183 -7.63 21.66 23.19
C ARG A 183 -8.15 21.01 21.92
N ALA A 184 -8.62 21.81 20.95
CA ALA A 184 -9.04 21.31 19.65
C ALA A 184 -7.87 20.66 18.90
N THR A 185 -6.69 21.30 18.88
CA THR A 185 -5.47 20.73 18.30
C THR A 185 -5.09 19.42 18.96
N ARG A 186 -5.08 19.35 20.30
CA ARG A 186 -4.78 18.10 21.03
C ARG A 186 -5.72 16.97 20.62
N ARG A 187 -7.03 17.22 20.58
CA ARG A 187 -8.03 16.23 20.14
C ARG A 187 -7.79 15.79 18.71
N ALA A 188 -7.48 16.74 17.82
CA ALA A 188 -7.19 16.46 16.42
C ALA A 188 -5.98 15.52 16.26
N LEU A 189 -4.88 15.77 16.98
CA LEU A 189 -3.70 14.90 16.93
C LEU A 189 -4.00 13.49 17.44
N TRP A 190 -4.75 13.35 18.53
CA TRP A 190 -5.14 12.03 19.03
C TRP A 190 -6.04 11.28 18.05
N LEU A 191 -6.96 11.95 17.36
CA LEU A 191 -7.75 11.32 16.31
C LEU A 191 -6.86 10.86 15.15
N THR A 192 -5.94 11.70 14.68
CA THR A 192 -4.98 11.34 13.63
C THR A 192 -4.18 10.10 14.00
N VAL A 193 -3.69 10.01 15.24
CA VAL A 193 -2.97 8.82 15.75
C VAL A 193 -3.89 7.60 15.83
N ALA A 194 -5.11 7.75 16.32
CA ALA A 194 -6.07 6.64 16.41
C ALA A 194 -6.41 6.07 15.02
N VAL A 195 -6.62 6.94 14.03
CA VAL A 195 -6.86 6.54 12.64
C VAL A 195 -5.61 5.85 12.06
N ALA A 196 -4.41 6.38 12.30
CA ALA A 196 -3.17 5.76 11.83
C ALA A 196 -2.97 4.36 12.41
N LEU A 197 -3.22 4.18 13.71
CA LEU A 197 -3.15 2.88 14.37
C LEU A 197 -4.22 1.92 13.84
N ALA A 198 -5.45 2.38 13.60
CA ALA A 198 -6.51 1.54 13.04
C ALA A 198 -6.12 0.97 11.66
N VAL A 199 -5.42 1.76 10.83
CA VAL A 199 -4.89 1.30 9.53
C VAL A 199 -3.68 0.38 9.71
N ALA A 200 -2.78 0.68 10.63
CA ALA A 200 -1.52 -0.04 10.76
C ALA A 200 -1.67 -1.41 11.44
N LEU A 201 -2.53 -1.51 12.47
CA LEU A 201 -2.68 -2.71 13.30
C LEU A 201 -3.00 -3.99 12.51
N PRO A 202 -3.91 -4.00 11.52
CA PRO A 202 -4.14 -5.19 10.69
C PRO A 202 -2.86 -5.73 10.03
N TYR A 203 -1.93 -4.86 9.63
CA TYR A 203 -0.65 -5.26 9.01
C TYR A 203 0.35 -5.83 10.01
N PHE A 204 0.27 -5.44 11.27
CA PHE A 204 1.09 -5.99 12.35
C PHE A 204 0.52 -7.27 12.94
N LEU A 205 -0.80 -7.43 12.91
CA LEU A 205 -1.50 -8.46 13.66
C LEU A 205 -2.04 -9.61 12.80
N LEU A 206 -2.22 -9.41 11.48
CA LEU A 206 -2.94 -10.38 10.64
C LEU A 206 -2.16 -10.80 9.39
N VAL A 207 -1.25 -9.98 8.89
CA VAL A 207 -0.55 -10.24 7.61
C VAL A 207 0.78 -10.97 7.87
N PRO A 208 0.96 -12.20 7.37
CA PRO A 208 2.11 -13.05 7.73
C PRO A 208 3.41 -12.68 6.99
N TYR A 209 3.52 -11.46 6.45
CA TYR A 209 4.64 -11.03 5.64
C TYR A 209 4.85 -9.51 5.67
N GLY A 210 6.08 -9.07 5.38
CA GLY A 210 6.48 -7.66 5.44
C GLY A 210 6.39 -6.95 4.09
N ALA A 211 5.75 -5.78 4.08
CA ALA A 211 5.73 -4.87 2.94
C ALA A 211 5.59 -3.42 3.44
N PRO A 212 6.69 -2.64 3.53
CA PRO A 212 6.69 -1.32 4.17
C PRO A 212 5.63 -0.36 3.62
N ARG A 213 5.30 -0.48 2.33
CA ARG A 213 4.29 0.34 1.66
C ARG A 213 2.89 0.23 2.25
N PHE A 214 2.55 -0.86 2.95
CA PHE A 214 1.24 -1.01 3.54
C PHE A 214 0.98 0.01 4.66
N LEU A 215 2.05 0.49 5.30
CA LEU A 215 2.00 1.48 6.36
C LEU A 215 1.97 2.92 5.84
N LEU A 216 2.09 3.14 4.53
CA LEU A 216 2.15 4.47 3.93
C LEU A 216 0.98 5.40 4.32
N PRO A 217 -0.29 4.92 4.41
CA PRO A 217 -1.37 5.76 4.93
C PRO A 217 -1.21 6.11 6.41
N ALA A 218 -0.73 5.19 7.23
CA ALA A 218 -0.46 5.45 8.65
C ALA A 218 0.72 6.43 8.82
N ASP A 219 1.80 6.23 8.08
CA ASP A 219 2.96 7.13 8.06
C ASP A 219 2.57 8.55 7.64
N ALA A 220 1.71 8.69 6.62
CA ALA A 220 1.23 9.98 6.17
C ALA A 220 0.45 10.74 7.26
N LEU A 221 -0.37 10.02 8.03
CA LEU A 221 -1.09 10.59 9.17
C LEU A 221 -0.15 10.94 10.32
N LEU A 222 0.78 10.04 10.67
CA LEU A 222 1.74 10.23 11.77
C LEU A 222 2.79 11.30 11.48
N ALA A 223 3.08 11.60 10.20
CA ALA A 223 3.96 12.68 9.81
C ALA A 223 3.51 14.05 10.35
N ILE A 224 2.20 14.26 10.55
CA ILE A 224 1.63 15.51 11.08
C ILE A 224 2.04 15.73 12.55
N PRO A 225 1.70 14.85 13.52
CA PRO A 225 2.18 14.99 14.90
C PRO A 225 3.70 14.91 15.00
N ALA A 226 4.38 14.15 14.14
CA ALA A 226 5.83 14.11 14.10
C ALA A 226 6.45 15.48 13.72
N ALA A 227 5.87 16.18 12.74
CA ALA A 227 6.31 17.52 12.35
C ALA A 227 6.13 18.53 13.50
N LEU A 228 5.03 18.46 14.24
CA LEU A 228 4.83 19.29 15.43
C LEU A 228 5.83 18.96 16.54
N GLY A 229 6.18 17.68 16.71
CA GLY A 229 7.22 17.26 17.64
C GLY A 229 8.59 17.82 17.25
N LEU A 230 8.93 17.76 15.97
CA LEU A 230 10.17 18.34 15.45
C LEU A 230 10.23 19.85 15.69
N LEU A 231 9.17 20.60 15.36
CA LEU A 231 9.11 22.04 15.61
C LEU A 231 9.25 22.36 17.11
N ALA A 232 8.56 21.61 17.97
CA ALA A 232 8.65 21.80 19.42
C ALA A 232 10.05 21.52 19.98
N LEU A 233 10.79 20.58 19.39
CA LEU A 233 12.19 20.33 19.75
C LEU A 233 13.09 21.47 19.26
N LEU A 234 12.84 22.03 18.08
CA LEU A 234 13.65 23.12 17.53
C LEU A 234 13.46 24.44 18.31
N ASP A 235 12.24 24.76 18.74
CA ASP A 235 11.94 26.00 19.46
C ASP A 235 12.55 26.07 20.86
N ARG A 236 12.88 24.92 21.45
CA ARG A 236 13.25 24.79 22.88
C ARG A 236 14.72 24.50 23.11
N THR A 237 15.51 24.37 22.04
CA THR A 237 16.83 23.77 22.14
C THR A 237 17.95 24.71 21.74
N LYS A 238 19.11 24.53 22.39
CA LYS A 238 20.32 25.30 22.08
C LYS A 238 20.75 25.01 20.65
N ARG A 239 21.46 25.95 20.01
CA ARG A 239 22.01 25.81 18.65
C ARG A 239 22.68 24.46 18.39
N ALA A 240 23.40 23.92 19.37
CA ALA A 240 24.04 22.60 19.28
C ALA A 240 23.06 21.44 19.05
N VAL A 241 21.90 21.44 19.70
CA VAL A 241 20.87 20.41 19.55
C VAL A 241 20.15 20.55 18.21
N THR A 242 19.86 21.78 17.77
CA THR A 242 19.36 22.06 16.42
C THR A 242 20.30 21.49 15.36
N VAL A 243 21.62 21.71 15.51
CA VAL A 243 22.65 21.15 14.63
C VAL A 243 22.65 19.61 14.69
N ALA A 244 22.52 19.00 15.87
CA ALA A 244 22.45 17.55 16.01
C ALA A 244 21.21 16.94 15.33
N ILE A 245 20.03 17.57 15.47
CA ILE A 245 18.79 17.16 14.79
C ILE A 245 18.96 17.29 13.27
N ALA A 246 19.52 18.40 12.79
CA ALA A 246 19.78 18.59 11.37
C ALA A 246 20.75 17.53 10.83
N ALA A 247 21.83 17.23 11.56
CA ALA A 247 22.78 16.18 11.20
C ALA A 247 22.11 14.79 11.16
N LEU A 248 21.23 14.47 12.12
CA LEU A 248 20.47 13.23 12.13
C LEU A 248 19.54 13.11 10.92
N LEU A 249 18.83 14.19 10.56
CA LEU A 249 17.97 14.22 9.37
C LEU A 249 18.77 14.07 8.08
N VAL A 250 19.93 14.72 7.97
CA VAL A 250 20.85 14.57 6.83
C VAL A 250 21.36 13.12 6.74
N ALA A 251 21.78 12.54 7.86
CA ALA A 251 22.22 11.14 7.91
C ALA A 251 21.10 10.19 7.50
N HIS A 252 19.86 10.44 7.95
CA HIS A 252 18.68 9.68 7.53
C HIS A 252 18.45 9.77 6.01
N LEU A 253 18.50 10.98 5.43
CA LEU A 253 18.35 11.18 3.99
C LEU A 253 19.48 10.53 3.18
N ALA A 254 20.72 10.56 3.68
CA ALA A 254 21.87 9.92 3.05
C ALA A 254 21.71 8.39 2.94
N VAL A 255 20.92 7.77 3.83
CA VAL A 255 20.57 6.34 3.77
C VAL A 255 19.36 6.11 2.88
N GLN A 256 18.30 6.91 3.03
CA GLN A 256 17.03 6.71 2.32
C GLN A 256 17.13 6.96 0.82
N LEU A 257 17.91 7.96 0.39
CA LEU A 257 18.04 8.31 -1.04
C LEU A 257 18.67 7.18 -1.86
N PRO A 258 19.84 6.60 -1.51
CA PRO A 258 20.40 5.46 -2.22
C PRO A 258 19.47 4.24 -2.24
N LEU A 259 18.78 3.95 -1.13
CA LEU A 259 17.80 2.87 -1.07
C LEU A 259 16.64 3.11 -2.05
N ALA A 260 16.12 4.33 -2.10
CA ALA A 260 15.04 4.70 -3.01
C ALA A 260 15.49 4.63 -4.48
N PHE A 261 16.68 5.15 -4.81
CA PHE A 261 17.21 5.12 -6.17
C PHE A 261 17.58 3.70 -6.62
N GLY A 262 18.20 2.89 -5.75
CA GLY A 262 18.51 1.50 -6.03
C GLY A 262 17.26 0.70 -6.35
N ASN A 263 16.23 0.82 -5.49
CA ASN A 263 14.95 0.18 -5.73
C ASN A 263 14.26 0.71 -7.00
N ALA A 264 14.34 2.01 -7.28
CA ALA A 264 13.78 2.58 -8.52
C ALA A 264 14.43 1.98 -9.77
N ARG A 265 15.76 1.81 -9.77
CA ARG A 265 16.49 1.18 -10.87
C ARG A 265 16.11 -0.28 -11.05
N ILE A 266 16.00 -1.04 -9.96
CA ILE A 266 15.56 -2.46 -10.00
C ILE A 266 14.16 -2.56 -10.63
N GLN A 267 13.22 -1.71 -10.20
CA GLN A 267 11.86 -1.71 -10.75
C GLN A 267 11.80 -1.26 -12.21
N ALA A 268 12.61 -0.27 -12.59
CA ALA A 268 12.72 0.15 -13.98
C ALA A 268 13.29 -0.96 -14.87
N GLY A 269 14.34 -1.66 -14.41
CA GLY A 269 14.92 -2.82 -15.08
C GLY A 269 13.90 -3.95 -15.28
N ALA A 270 13.18 -4.32 -14.22
CA ALA A 270 12.14 -5.35 -14.29
C ALA A 270 11.00 -4.98 -15.27
N ARG A 271 10.56 -3.72 -15.29
CA ARG A 271 9.56 -3.24 -16.27
C ARG A 271 10.08 -3.26 -17.71
N GLY A 272 11.36 -2.93 -17.90
CA GLY A 272 12.04 -3.06 -19.19
C GLY A 272 12.08 -4.51 -19.68
N ASP A 273 12.28 -5.47 -18.78
CA ASP A 273 12.22 -6.90 -19.12
C ASP A 273 10.82 -7.29 -19.63
N TRP A 274 9.75 -6.80 -19.01
CA TRP A 274 8.38 -7.10 -19.46
C TRP A 274 8.11 -6.58 -20.87
N ALA A 275 8.64 -5.41 -21.23
CA ALA A 275 8.55 -4.87 -22.59
C ALA A 275 9.32 -5.75 -23.59
N ARG A 276 10.57 -6.11 -23.28
CA ARG A 276 11.38 -6.99 -24.15
C ARG A 276 10.77 -8.38 -24.35
N ILE A 277 10.22 -8.96 -23.28
CA ILE A 277 9.51 -10.25 -23.37
C ILE A 277 8.28 -10.10 -24.28
N THR A 278 7.58 -8.97 -24.20
CA THR A 278 6.43 -8.65 -25.07
C THR A 278 6.85 -8.53 -26.54
N ASP A 279 7.99 -7.90 -26.83
CA ASP A 279 8.52 -7.81 -28.18
C ASP A 279 8.81 -9.20 -28.77
N VAL A 280 9.49 -10.07 -28.01
CA VAL A 280 9.75 -11.47 -28.43
C VAL A 280 8.46 -12.26 -28.63
N LEU A 281 7.44 -12.05 -27.79
CA LEU A 281 6.12 -12.65 -28.00
C LEU A 281 5.51 -12.21 -29.35
N TYR A 282 5.58 -10.91 -29.66
CA TYR A 282 5.05 -10.35 -30.89
C TYR A 282 5.82 -10.79 -32.14
N GLU A 283 7.14 -10.89 -32.07
CA GLU A 283 8.00 -11.41 -33.14
C GLU A 283 7.68 -12.86 -33.49
N HIS A 284 7.23 -13.64 -32.51
CA HIS A 284 6.83 -15.04 -32.69
C HIS A 284 5.32 -15.24 -32.79
N GLY A 285 4.58 -14.18 -33.14
CA GLY A 285 3.17 -14.25 -33.54
C GLY A 285 2.18 -14.37 -32.38
N VAL A 286 2.61 -14.22 -31.13
CA VAL A 286 1.75 -14.28 -29.95
C VAL A 286 1.23 -12.88 -29.66
N ARG A 287 0.00 -12.57 -30.08
CA ARG A 287 -0.64 -11.26 -29.91
C ARG A 287 -2.01 -11.38 -29.25
N ALA A 288 -2.46 -10.30 -28.61
CA ALA A 288 -3.81 -10.25 -28.04
C ALA A 288 -4.90 -10.46 -29.12
N PRO A 289 -6.02 -11.15 -28.79
CA PRO A 289 -6.29 -11.83 -27.52
C PRO A 289 -5.50 -13.15 -27.39
N CYS A 290 -4.77 -13.32 -26.28
CA CYS A 290 -4.01 -14.54 -26.02
C CYS A 290 -4.00 -14.91 -24.53
N LEU A 291 -3.63 -16.17 -24.22
CA LEU A 291 -3.44 -16.67 -22.86
C LEU A 291 -1.97 -16.99 -22.64
N LEU A 292 -1.34 -16.33 -21.67
CA LEU A 292 0.02 -16.59 -21.26
C LEU A 292 0.04 -17.41 -19.98
N LYS A 293 0.97 -18.36 -19.89
CA LYS A 293 1.24 -19.12 -18.66
C LYS A 293 2.71 -18.97 -18.30
N GLY A 294 3.07 -19.15 -17.04
CA GLY A 294 4.46 -19.01 -16.61
C GLY A 294 4.60 -19.01 -15.11
N ASN A 295 5.74 -18.51 -14.64
CA ASN A 295 5.92 -18.22 -13.21
C ASN A 295 5.08 -16.99 -12.79
N THR A 296 5.19 -16.56 -11.53
CA THR A 296 4.44 -15.42 -10.95
C THR A 296 4.64 -14.09 -11.68
N SER A 297 5.65 -13.98 -12.56
CA SER A 297 5.89 -12.76 -13.37
C SER A 297 5.07 -12.72 -14.65
N VAL A 298 4.28 -13.75 -14.98
CA VAL A 298 3.44 -13.75 -16.19
C VAL A 298 2.33 -12.71 -16.13
N ILE A 299 1.83 -12.36 -14.94
CA ILE A 299 0.75 -11.38 -14.75
C ILE A 299 1.12 -9.99 -15.30
N PRO A 300 2.23 -9.34 -14.88
CA PRO A 300 2.60 -8.04 -15.43
C PRO A 300 2.96 -8.11 -16.92
N ILE A 301 3.48 -9.23 -17.41
CA ILE A 301 3.80 -9.41 -18.84
C ILE A 301 2.53 -9.53 -19.67
N ALA A 302 1.53 -10.27 -19.21
CA ALA A 302 0.22 -10.37 -19.85
C ALA A 302 -0.44 -8.99 -19.94
N TYR A 303 -0.35 -8.19 -18.86
CA TYR A 303 -0.85 -6.81 -18.87
C TYR A 303 -0.17 -5.94 -19.93
N VAL A 304 1.16 -5.96 -20.02
CA VAL A 304 1.92 -5.16 -21.01
C VAL A 304 1.67 -5.62 -22.45
N SER A 305 1.50 -6.92 -22.67
CA SER A 305 1.20 -7.52 -23.98
C SER A 305 -0.28 -7.50 -24.38
N GLY A 306 -1.18 -7.01 -23.51
CA GLY A 306 -2.62 -7.04 -23.73
C GLY A 306 -3.24 -8.45 -23.70
N CYS A 307 -2.49 -9.46 -23.27
CA CYS A 307 -2.96 -10.82 -23.12
C CYS A 307 -3.53 -11.08 -21.72
N SER A 308 -4.17 -12.23 -21.56
CA SER A 308 -4.63 -12.76 -20.27
C SER A 308 -3.55 -13.64 -19.64
N ALA A 309 -3.45 -13.63 -18.32
CA ALA A 309 -2.62 -14.56 -17.56
C ALA A 309 -3.46 -15.76 -17.12
N ALA A 310 -2.93 -16.96 -17.29
CA ALA A 310 -3.57 -18.19 -16.82
C ALA A 310 -3.57 -18.24 -15.29
N ASP A 311 -4.75 -18.51 -14.72
CA ASP A 311 -4.90 -18.74 -13.29
C ASP A 311 -4.29 -20.09 -12.86
N HIS A 312 -4.08 -20.24 -11.56
CA HIS A 312 -3.69 -21.54 -10.99
C HIS A 312 -4.75 -22.59 -11.29
N GLY A 313 -4.34 -23.68 -11.94
CA GLY A 313 -5.24 -24.77 -12.33
C GLY A 313 -5.91 -24.59 -13.70
N ASP A 314 -5.66 -23.49 -14.41
CA ASP A 314 -6.15 -23.33 -15.78
C ASP A 314 -5.54 -24.41 -16.69
N ARG A 315 -6.44 -25.19 -17.31
CA ARG A 315 -6.12 -26.33 -18.18
C ARG A 315 -6.08 -25.95 -19.66
N ARG A 316 -6.51 -24.73 -20.03
CA ARG A 316 -6.44 -24.26 -21.42
C ARG A 316 -4.99 -24.24 -21.88
N LEU A 317 -4.78 -24.62 -23.13
CA LEU A 317 -3.47 -24.55 -23.76
C LEU A 317 -3.07 -23.07 -23.91
N PRO A 318 -1.96 -22.61 -23.30
CA PRO A 318 -1.55 -21.23 -23.43
C PRO A 318 -0.95 -20.98 -24.82
N ALA A 319 -1.11 -19.74 -25.31
CA ALA A 319 -0.49 -19.29 -26.56
C ALA A 319 1.04 -19.21 -26.44
N ALA A 320 1.54 -18.95 -25.23
CA ALA A 320 2.96 -19.06 -24.90
C ALA A 320 3.20 -19.34 -23.41
N LEU A 321 4.36 -19.93 -23.12
CA LEU A 321 4.86 -20.13 -21.77
C LEU A 321 6.07 -19.21 -21.55
N VAL A 322 6.01 -18.36 -20.52
CA VAL A 322 7.09 -17.44 -20.16
C VAL A 322 7.80 -17.96 -18.90
N LEU A 323 9.08 -18.28 -19.05
CA LEU A 323 9.92 -18.87 -18.00
C LEU A 323 11.15 -18.01 -17.72
N ARG A 324 11.70 -18.15 -16.50
CA ARG A 324 12.99 -17.57 -16.12
C ARG A 324 13.84 -18.58 -15.38
N GLY A 325 14.95 -19.02 -15.98
CA GLY A 325 15.90 -19.95 -15.35
C GLY A 325 15.27 -21.26 -14.86
N GLN A 326 14.24 -21.74 -15.55
CA GLN A 326 13.52 -22.98 -15.24
C GLN A 326 13.41 -23.84 -16.49
N GLU A 327 13.49 -25.16 -16.32
CA GLU A 327 13.19 -26.07 -17.42
C GLU A 327 11.69 -26.04 -17.77
N PRO A 328 11.34 -26.21 -19.06
CA PRO A 328 9.95 -26.39 -19.44
C PRO A 328 9.33 -27.62 -18.80
N PRO A 329 8.04 -27.53 -18.43
CA PRO A 329 7.30 -28.68 -17.96
C PRO A 329 7.23 -29.74 -19.07
N ARG A 330 7.07 -31.01 -18.68
CA ARG A 330 7.12 -32.16 -19.61
C ARG A 330 6.25 -31.98 -20.86
N TRP A 331 5.06 -31.41 -20.72
CA TRP A 331 4.09 -31.18 -21.80
C TRP A 331 4.46 -30.04 -22.78
N ALA A 332 5.49 -29.23 -22.46
CA ALA A 332 5.96 -28.12 -23.30
C ALA A 332 7.45 -28.26 -23.69
N ARG A 333 8.04 -29.45 -23.53
CA ARG A 333 9.48 -29.66 -23.79
C ARG A 333 9.82 -29.54 -25.28
N ASP A 334 8.87 -29.86 -26.14
CA ASP A 334 8.93 -29.80 -27.60
C ASP A 334 8.59 -28.42 -28.18
N TRP A 335 8.17 -27.47 -27.35
CA TRP A 335 7.86 -26.12 -27.79
C TRP A 335 9.15 -25.37 -28.17
N ARG A 336 9.04 -24.48 -29.17
CA ARG A 336 10.19 -23.69 -29.61
C ARG A 336 10.56 -22.69 -28.52
N ARG A 337 11.84 -22.66 -28.14
CA ARG A 337 12.38 -21.74 -27.14
C ARG A 337 12.97 -20.51 -27.82
N HIS A 338 12.60 -19.36 -27.31
CA HIS A 338 13.05 -18.06 -27.76
C HIS A 338 13.66 -17.33 -26.56
N PRO A 339 15.00 -17.24 -26.47
CA PRO A 339 15.65 -16.49 -25.41
C PRO A 339 15.31 -15.00 -25.55
N VAL A 340 15.16 -14.30 -24.42
CA VAL A 340 14.93 -12.85 -24.44
C VAL A 340 16.26 -12.16 -24.11
N PRO A 341 16.91 -11.50 -25.09
CA PRO A 341 18.19 -10.85 -24.88
C PRO A 341 18.05 -9.55 -24.07
N ASP A 342 19.18 -9.01 -23.61
CA ASP A 342 19.31 -7.67 -23.03
C ASP A 342 18.39 -7.36 -21.83
N THR A 343 18.03 -8.40 -21.08
CA THR A 343 17.21 -8.28 -19.87
C THR A 343 18.05 -7.92 -18.63
N TYR A 344 17.50 -7.07 -17.77
CA TYR A 344 18.03 -6.75 -16.45
C TYR A 344 18.18 -8.00 -15.58
N ALA A 345 17.13 -8.82 -15.50
CA ALA A 345 17.21 -10.13 -14.86
C ALA A 345 17.48 -11.21 -15.94
N PRO A 346 18.61 -11.93 -15.90
CA PRO A 346 18.96 -12.85 -16.97
C PRO A 346 18.10 -14.13 -16.97
N GLY A 347 18.15 -14.86 -18.09
CA GLY A 347 17.59 -16.21 -18.21
C GLY A 347 16.10 -16.27 -18.54
N TRP A 348 15.52 -15.20 -19.08
CA TRP A 348 14.16 -15.20 -19.61
C TRP A 348 14.07 -16.01 -20.90
N THR A 349 12.99 -16.77 -21.06
CA THR A 349 12.71 -17.53 -22.27
C THR A 349 11.20 -17.57 -22.51
N VAL A 350 10.82 -17.33 -23.76
CA VAL A 350 9.46 -17.51 -24.27
C VAL A 350 9.39 -18.85 -25.00
N LEU A 351 8.40 -19.66 -24.68
CA LEU A 351 8.12 -20.90 -25.38
C LEU A 351 6.82 -20.78 -26.17
N VAL A 352 6.89 -21.05 -27.46
CA VAL A 352 5.74 -20.97 -28.37
C VAL A 352 5.41 -22.38 -28.86
N PRO A 353 4.13 -22.80 -28.78
CA PRO A 353 3.71 -24.12 -29.25
C PRO A 353 3.94 -24.26 -30.77
N PRO A 354 4.20 -25.48 -31.26
CA PRO A 354 4.20 -25.72 -32.69
C PRO A 354 2.81 -25.44 -33.28
N ALA A 355 2.76 -24.99 -34.55
CA ALA A 355 1.52 -24.60 -35.21
C ALA A 355 0.47 -25.74 -35.30
N THR A 356 0.88 -26.99 -35.13
CA THR A 356 0.01 -28.17 -35.03
C THR A 356 -0.77 -28.22 -33.70
N ALA A 357 -0.18 -27.78 -32.59
CA ALA A 357 -0.81 -27.80 -31.28
C ALA A 357 -1.95 -26.77 -31.14
N LEU A 358 -1.88 -25.65 -31.88
CA LEU A 358 -2.92 -24.62 -31.90
C LEU A 358 -4.14 -25.00 -32.75
N ARG A 359 -4.03 -25.97 -33.67
CA ARG A 359 -5.15 -26.40 -34.52
C ARG A 359 -6.12 -27.34 -33.80
N ASN A 360 -5.59 -28.22 -32.95
CA ASN A 360 -6.37 -29.22 -32.22
C ASN A 360 -7.34 -28.59 -31.20
N THR A 361 -7.11 -27.35 -30.76
CA THR A 361 -8.00 -26.63 -29.84
C THR A 361 -9.12 -25.86 -30.55
N SER A 362 -9.00 -25.57 -31.85
CA SER A 362 -10.07 -24.87 -32.59
C SER A 362 -11.24 -25.81 -32.96
N THR A 363 -10.97 -27.11 -33.07
CA THR A 363 -11.97 -28.12 -33.42
C THR A 363 -12.89 -28.48 -32.25
N ASP A 364 -12.40 -28.35 -31.00
CA ASP A 364 -13.16 -28.64 -29.77
C ASP A 364 -14.09 -27.50 -29.31
N MET A 365 -14.09 -26.34 -29.99
CA MET A 365 -15.03 -25.24 -29.72
C MET A 365 -16.21 -25.18 -30.70
N ARG A 366 -16.37 -26.19 -31.57
CA ARG A 366 -17.49 -26.30 -32.54
C ARG A 366 -18.33 -27.58 -32.38
N SER A 367 -18.38 -28.15 -31.17
CA SER A 367 -19.30 -29.25 -30.83
C SER A 367 -20.20 -28.90 -29.67
#